data_AF-A0A1F4JNQ3-F1
#
_entry.id   AF-A0A1F4JNQ3-F1
#
_cell.length_a   1.000
_cell.length_b   1.000
_cell.length_c   1.000
_cell.angle_alpha   90.00
_cell.angle_beta   90.00
_cell.angle_gamma   90.00
#
_symmetry.space_group_name_H-M   'P 1'
#
loop_
_entity.id
_entity.type
_entity.pdbx_description
1 polymer ?
#
loop_
_entity_poly.entity_id
_entity_poly.type
_entity_poly.pdbx_seq_one_letter_code
_entity_poly.pdbx_strand_id
1 'polypeptide(L)'
;MSNPLAIAAVTAALKDLLNNGLLAHDLSSVGSFSVTALPPDRIATGQNEPNQLNLFLYHLTPNLGWRNDSLPSRDARGARLANAPLALDLHYLLTAYGTEDLNAEVLLGFAMQMLHETQILTRQQLRTVLGAPSPFGTLSALDLADQIELIKISPVFLNTEELSKMWTAMQSRYRPTMAYTVSVVLIQADAAVSAPPPVLKRGKQDSGATMLAASFPSLSRALPAGSDLMPAMRLGDDLLLTGANLNAQDLISVQFENDKAQLVRQLAPLAPVLPRALKVHVPAPAEHADAMHEWAIGMYTVSLRIASPNQPAWATNKVPIALAPQIAVSPLNAAAGDITLTVTCAPRLQARQEAQTRLLFGTRMIAPASIATPADQTQPTTLTFSVPGAAAGEYLVRLRVDGIDSLPVVLSGTPAKLDFDTQQKVTVA
;
A
#
# COMPACT_ATOMS: atom_id res chain seq x y z
N MET A 1 -18.14 1.20 31.74
CA MET A 1 -19.13 0.80 30.72
C MET A 1 -20.44 0.51 31.40
N SER A 2 -21.54 0.47 30.65
CA SER A 2 -22.88 0.34 31.20
C SER A 2 -23.48 -1.05 31.01
N ASN A 3 -24.50 -1.37 31.80
CA ASN A 3 -25.24 -2.63 31.73
C ASN A 3 -26.36 -2.59 30.66
N PRO A 4 -27.09 -3.70 30.45
CA PRO A 4 -28.14 -3.77 29.41
C PRO A 4 -29.29 -2.75 29.55
N LEU A 5 -29.48 -2.14 30.72
CA LEU A 5 -30.51 -1.12 30.96
C LEU A 5 -30.14 0.25 30.38
N ALA A 6 -28.92 0.42 29.87
CA ALA A 6 -28.41 1.68 29.34
C ALA A 6 -29.34 2.34 28.31
N ILE A 7 -29.94 1.57 27.41
CA ILE A 7 -30.87 2.11 26.39
C ILE A 7 -32.13 2.69 27.05
N ALA A 8 -32.69 1.97 28.01
CA ALA A 8 -33.86 2.45 28.76
C ALA A 8 -33.50 3.66 29.64
N ALA A 9 -32.31 3.64 30.25
CA ALA A 9 -31.79 4.73 31.07
C ALA A 9 -31.56 6.02 30.28
N VAL A 10 -31.02 5.94 29.06
CA VAL A 10 -30.96 7.10 28.16
C VAL A 10 -32.36 7.62 27.85
N THR A 11 -33.30 6.73 27.54
CA THR A 11 -34.69 7.15 27.28
C THR A 11 -35.32 7.85 28.49
N ALA A 12 -35.13 7.32 29.70
CA ALA A 12 -35.60 7.94 30.93
C ALA A 12 -34.96 9.31 31.19
N ALA A 13 -33.65 9.43 30.97
CA ALA A 13 -32.91 10.69 31.09
C ALA A 13 -33.39 11.76 30.09
N LEU A 14 -33.64 11.39 28.84
CA LEU A 14 -34.17 12.32 27.83
C LEU A 14 -35.60 12.75 28.14
N LYS A 15 -36.45 11.83 28.62
CA LYS A 15 -37.81 12.17 29.06
C LYS A 15 -37.80 13.15 30.23
N ASP A 16 -36.95 12.90 31.23
CA ASP A 16 -36.80 13.77 32.39
C ASP A 16 -36.25 15.15 31.98
N LEU A 17 -35.24 15.17 31.11
CA LEU A 17 -34.70 16.42 30.55
C LEU A 17 -35.80 17.25 29.88
N LEU A 18 -36.58 16.64 28.98
CA LEU A 18 -37.71 17.28 28.30
C LEU A 18 -38.78 17.76 29.28
N ASN A 19 -39.17 16.92 30.24
CA ASN A 19 -40.21 17.27 31.20
C ASN A 19 -39.78 18.44 32.09
N ASN A 20 -38.57 18.39 32.64
CA ASN A 20 -38.05 19.42 33.53
C ASN A 20 -37.78 20.74 32.79
N GLY A 21 -37.29 20.67 31.54
CA GLY A 21 -37.10 21.87 30.73
C GLY A 21 -38.40 22.56 30.37
N LEU A 22 -39.44 21.81 30.00
CA LEU A 22 -40.76 22.39 29.72
C LEU A 22 -41.39 23.00 30.96
N LEU A 23 -41.25 22.35 32.12
CA LEU A 23 -41.74 22.89 33.40
C LEU A 23 -41.00 24.16 33.86
N ALA A 24 -39.79 24.41 33.35
CA ALA A 24 -39.03 25.62 33.65
C ALA A 24 -39.48 26.85 32.83
N HIS A 25 -40.33 26.65 31.81
CA HIS A 25 -40.90 27.72 30.99
C HIS A 25 -42.37 27.97 31.32
N ASP A 26 -42.85 29.19 31.07
CA ASP A 26 -44.27 29.52 31.22
C ASP A 26 -45.07 29.00 30.02
N LEU A 27 -45.62 27.79 30.16
CA LEU A 27 -46.49 27.12 29.19
C LEU A 27 -47.96 27.12 29.64
N SER A 28 -48.35 28.07 30.50
CA SER A 28 -49.73 28.17 31.01
C SER A 28 -50.79 28.29 29.91
N SER A 29 -50.44 28.92 28.79
CA SER A 29 -51.29 29.06 27.59
C SER A 29 -51.50 27.76 26.82
N VAL A 30 -50.54 26.82 26.87
CA VAL A 30 -50.65 25.50 26.23
C VAL A 30 -51.52 24.58 27.10
N GLY A 31 -51.48 24.75 28.43
CA GLY A 31 -52.21 23.94 29.40
C GLY A 31 -51.44 22.69 29.83
N SER A 32 -52.15 21.67 30.34
CA SER A 32 -51.50 20.44 30.82
C SER A 32 -50.85 19.67 29.68
N PHE A 33 -49.59 19.29 29.83
CA PHE A 33 -48.84 18.48 28.87
C PHE A 33 -48.20 17.25 29.51
N SER A 34 -47.74 16.31 28.69
CA SER A 34 -47.00 15.12 29.15
C SER A 34 -45.84 14.77 28.22
N VAL A 35 -44.80 14.13 28.77
CA VAL A 35 -43.68 13.58 27.99
C VAL A 35 -43.70 12.05 28.04
N THR A 36 -43.84 11.41 26.89
CA THR A 36 -43.91 9.94 26.76
C THR A 36 -42.78 9.40 25.90
N ALA A 37 -42.58 8.08 25.96
CA ALA A 37 -41.70 7.36 25.05
C ALA A 37 -42.40 6.09 24.58
N LEU A 38 -43.53 6.29 23.91
CA LEU A 38 -44.39 5.22 23.43
C LEU A 38 -44.20 5.03 21.92
N PRO A 39 -44.42 3.80 21.41
CA PRO A 39 -44.70 3.58 20.01
C PRO A 39 -45.84 4.49 19.50
N PRO A 40 -45.73 5.12 18.31
CA PRO A 40 -46.72 6.07 17.82
C PRO A 40 -48.14 5.53 17.61
N ASP A 41 -48.31 4.22 17.48
CA ASP A 41 -49.61 3.53 17.40
C ASP A 41 -50.35 3.47 18.75
N ARG A 42 -49.62 3.62 19.87
CA ARG A 42 -50.19 3.61 21.22
C ARG A 42 -50.61 4.99 21.73
N ILE A 43 -50.42 6.04 20.93
CA ILE A 43 -50.79 7.40 21.28
C ILE A 43 -52.24 7.63 20.88
N ALA A 44 -53.06 8.06 21.86
CA ALA A 44 -54.45 8.38 21.61
C ALA A 44 -54.55 9.67 20.77
N THR A 45 -55.14 9.56 19.58
CA THR A 45 -55.35 10.69 18.66
C THR A 45 -56.84 10.82 18.33
N GLY A 46 -57.34 12.03 18.07
CA GLY A 46 -58.76 12.25 17.77
C GLY A 46 -59.30 13.55 18.38
N GLN A 47 -60.58 13.56 18.76
CA GLN A 47 -61.23 14.77 19.27
C GLN A 47 -60.70 15.27 20.62
N ASN A 48 -60.08 14.41 21.42
CA ASN A 48 -59.47 14.74 22.71
C ASN A 48 -57.97 14.41 22.70
N GLU A 49 -57.25 14.84 21.65
CA GLU A 49 -55.79 14.68 21.57
C GLU A 49 -55.12 15.52 22.67
N PRO A 50 -54.40 14.93 23.64
CA PRO A 50 -53.76 15.69 24.70
C PRO A 50 -52.48 16.37 24.18
N ASN A 51 -52.11 17.49 24.81
CA ASN A 51 -50.78 18.07 24.61
C ASN A 51 -49.72 17.08 25.09
N GLN A 52 -48.87 16.60 24.18
CA GLN A 52 -47.89 15.57 24.50
C GLN A 52 -46.67 15.67 23.59
N LEU A 53 -45.48 15.53 24.16
CA LEU A 53 -44.26 15.24 23.43
C LEU A 53 -43.94 13.76 23.58
N ASN A 54 -43.77 13.07 22.46
CA ASN A 54 -43.43 11.66 22.44
C ASN A 54 -42.03 11.44 21.86
N LEU A 55 -41.18 10.78 22.63
CA LEU A 55 -39.82 10.41 22.27
C LEU A 55 -39.75 8.92 21.90
N PHE A 56 -39.78 8.61 20.61
CA PHE A 56 -39.79 7.23 20.12
C PHE A 56 -38.42 6.78 19.62
N LEU A 57 -37.83 5.75 20.23
CA LEU A 57 -36.61 5.09 19.75
C LEU A 57 -36.95 4.22 18.53
N TYR A 58 -36.65 4.70 17.32
CA TYR A 58 -37.06 4.04 16.08
C TYR A 58 -35.94 3.21 15.44
N HIS A 59 -34.67 3.51 15.76
CA HIS A 59 -33.54 2.82 15.14
C HIS A 59 -32.30 2.78 16.04
N LEU A 60 -31.46 1.76 15.83
CA LEU A 60 -30.20 1.54 16.54
C LEU A 60 -29.11 1.25 15.50
N THR A 61 -27.99 1.96 15.57
CA THR A 61 -26.83 1.71 14.69
C THR A 61 -25.56 1.44 15.49
N PRO A 62 -24.60 0.67 14.97
CA PRO A 62 -23.29 0.55 15.59
C PRO A 62 -22.55 1.89 15.56
N ASN A 63 -21.97 2.30 16.68
CA ASN A 63 -21.16 3.51 16.72
C ASN A 63 -19.83 3.29 15.98
N LEU A 64 -19.54 4.12 14.97
CA LEU A 64 -18.38 3.92 14.10
C LEU A 64 -17.03 4.15 14.80
N GLY A 65 -17.00 4.99 15.84
CA GLY A 65 -15.78 5.24 16.62
C GLY A 65 -15.40 4.10 17.55
N TRP A 66 -16.40 3.43 18.14
CA TRP A 66 -16.21 2.43 19.19
C TRP A 66 -16.43 0.98 18.76
N ARG A 67 -17.09 0.72 17.62
CA ARG A 67 -17.40 -0.66 17.17
C ARG A 67 -16.18 -1.57 16.98
N ASN A 68 -14.98 -1.00 16.81
CA ASN A 68 -13.73 -1.73 16.59
C ASN A 68 -12.72 -1.55 17.73
N ASP A 69 -13.15 -1.02 18.89
CA ASP A 69 -12.28 -0.77 20.05
C ASP A 69 -11.63 -2.06 20.58
N SER A 70 -12.37 -3.18 20.53
CA SER A 70 -11.84 -4.48 20.91
C SER A 70 -12.46 -5.63 20.13
N LEU A 71 -11.71 -6.73 20.03
CA LEU A 71 -12.17 -7.96 19.41
C LEU A 71 -12.91 -8.82 20.45
N PRO A 72 -14.00 -9.51 20.07
CA PRO A 72 -14.66 -10.51 20.93
C PRO A 72 -13.81 -11.80 20.99
N SER A 73 -12.57 -11.68 21.46
CA SER A 73 -11.57 -12.75 21.45
C SER A 73 -11.93 -13.88 22.42
N ARG A 74 -11.74 -15.11 21.95
CA ARG A 74 -11.88 -16.34 22.73
C ARG A 74 -10.62 -17.18 22.58
N ASP A 75 -10.32 -17.99 23.58
CA ASP A 75 -9.23 -18.96 23.50
C ASP A 75 -9.63 -20.18 22.67
N ALA A 76 -8.68 -21.10 22.47
CA ALA A 76 -8.90 -22.33 21.72
C ALA A 76 -9.97 -23.27 22.34
N ARG A 77 -10.34 -23.06 23.61
CA ARG A 77 -11.38 -23.81 24.33
C ARG A 77 -12.71 -23.06 24.34
N GLY A 78 -12.80 -21.91 23.67
CA GLY A 78 -13.99 -21.06 23.62
C GLY A 78 -14.19 -20.17 24.84
N ALA A 79 -13.27 -20.15 25.82
CA ALA A 79 -13.36 -19.26 26.97
C ALA A 79 -13.09 -17.82 26.55
N ARG A 80 -13.75 -16.87 27.21
CA ARG A 80 -13.67 -15.45 26.88
C ARG A 80 -12.33 -14.86 27.32
N LEU A 81 -11.63 -14.19 26.40
CA LEU A 81 -10.37 -13.48 26.68
C LEU A 81 -10.58 -11.97 26.88
N ALA A 82 -11.66 -11.40 26.32
CA ALA A 82 -12.00 -9.99 26.45
C ALA A 82 -13.52 -9.79 26.47
N ASN A 83 -13.96 -8.73 27.14
CA ASN A 83 -15.35 -8.26 27.10
C ASN A 83 -15.44 -7.08 26.12
N ALA A 84 -15.68 -7.36 24.84
CA ALA A 84 -15.86 -6.28 23.86
C ALA A 84 -17.18 -5.53 24.13
N PRO A 85 -17.19 -4.18 24.17
CA PRO A 85 -18.41 -3.41 24.38
C PRO A 85 -19.28 -3.41 23.12
N LEU A 86 -20.59 -3.52 23.30
CA LEU A 86 -21.58 -3.21 22.29
C LEU A 86 -21.79 -1.70 22.26
N ALA A 87 -21.20 -1.05 21.26
CA ALA A 87 -21.27 0.40 21.06
C ALA A 87 -22.39 0.79 20.11
N LEU A 88 -23.34 1.58 20.59
CA LEU A 88 -24.57 1.93 19.89
C LEU A 88 -24.75 3.44 19.81
N ASP A 89 -25.32 3.87 18.68
CA ASP A 89 -25.99 5.16 18.54
C ASP A 89 -27.50 4.90 18.51
N LEU A 90 -28.24 5.66 19.33
CA LEU A 90 -29.69 5.53 19.48
C LEU A 90 -30.38 6.62 18.69
N HIS A 91 -31.33 6.26 17.81
CA HIS A 91 -32.04 7.23 16.97
C HIS A 91 -33.46 7.41 17.47
N TYR A 92 -33.78 8.64 17.87
CA TYR A 92 -35.07 9.02 18.43
C TYR A 92 -35.83 9.94 17.49
N LEU A 93 -37.15 9.79 17.49
CA LEU A 93 -38.10 10.75 16.92
C LEU A 93 -38.79 11.46 18.06
N LEU A 94 -38.67 12.78 18.07
CA LEU A 94 -39.43 13.66 18.93
C LEU A 94 -40.64 14.17 18.15
N THR A 95 -41.82 13.69 18.51
CA THR A 95 -43.09 14.05 17.88
C THR A 95 -43.95 14.85 18.85
N ALA A 96 -44.57 15.94 18.36
CA ALA A 96 -45.49 16.74 19.16
C ALA A 96 -46.96 16.50 18.78
N TYR A 97 -47.79 16.44 19.82
CA TYR A 97 -49.25 16.34 19.76
C TYR A 97 -49.84 17.52 20.53
N GLY A 98 -50.95 18.07 20.04
CA GLY A 98 -51.55 19.28 20.57
C GLY A 98 -53.06 19.21 20.56
N THR A 99 -53.68 19.73 21.62
CA THR A 99 -55.14 19.80 21.75
C THR A 99 -55.73 20.96 20.95
N GLU A 100 -55.05 22.10 20.95
CA GLU A 100 -55.46 23.32 20.24
C GLU A 100 -54.48 23.65 19.11
N ASP A 101 -54.86 24.64 18.29
CA ASP A 101 -54.01 25.17 17.22
C ASP A 101 -52.68 25.69 17.81
N LEU A 102 -51.58 25.45 17.08
CA LEU A 102 -50.21 25.82 17.45
C LEU A 102 -49.61 25.13 18.69
N ASN A 103 -50.38 24.43 19.53
CA ASN A 103 -49.83 23.80 20.74
C ASN A 103 -48.71 22.80 20.43
N ALA A 104 -48.86 22.02 19.37
CA ALA A 104 -47.85 21.04 18.96
C ALA A 104 -46.55 21.73 18.50
N GLU A 105 -46.66 22.82 17.72
CA GLU A 105 -45.54 23.61 17.22
C GLU A 105 -44.82 24.33 18.37
N VAL A 106 -45.56 24.90 19.32
CA VAL A 106 -44.99 25.53 20.52
C VAL A 106 -44.20 24.52 21.33
N LEU A 107 -44.79 23.35 21.63
CA LEU A 107 -44.11 22.29 22.37
C LEU A 107 -42.86 21.79 21.64
N LEU A 108 -42.95 21.58 20.32
CA LEU A 108 -41.81 21.15 19.52
C LEU A 108 -40.69 22.19 19.51
N GLY A 109 -41.03 23.47 19.35
CA GLY A 109 -40.07 24.58 19.34
C GLY A 109 -39.27 24.67 20.64
N PHE A 110 -39.95 24.63 21.80
CA PHE A 110 -39.29 24.64 23.10
C PHE A 110 -38.42 23.39 23.31
N ALA A 111 -38.92 22.22 22.94
CA ALA A 111 -38.16 20.99 23.08
C ALA A 111 -36.90 20.99 22.18
N MET A 112 -37.00 21.52 20.96
CA MET A 112 -35.86 21.67 20.05
C MET A 112 -34.82 22.66 20.59
N GLN A 113 -35.26 23.80 21.13
CA GLN A 113 -34.36 24.77 21.76
C GLN A 113 -33.61 24.13 22.94
N MET A 114 -34.33 23.45 23.82
CA MET A 114 -33.76 22.83 25.00
C MET A 114 -32.74 21.73 24.66
N LEU A 115 -33.02 20.89 23.66
CA LEU A 115 -32.05 19.87 23.18
C LEU A 115 -30.86 20.50 22.45
N HIS A 116 -31.05 21.66 21.82
CA HIS A 116 -29.95 22.42 21.22
C HIS A 116 -29.03 23.07 22.26
N GLU A 117 -29.58 23.54 23.37
CA GLU A 117 -28.82 24.11 24.49
C GLU A 117 -28.19 23.01 25.36
N THR A 118 -28.81 21.84 25.47
CA THR A 118 -28.34 20.70 26.27
C THR A 118 -27.92 19.52 25.39
N GLN A 119 -26.83 19.68 24.65
CA GLN A 119 -26.32 18.64 23.73
C GLN A 119 -25.57 17.50 24.43
N ILE A 120 -25.29 17.61 25.73
CA ILE A 120 -24.54 16.59 26.50
C ILE A 120 -25.29 16.30 27.79
N LEU A 121 -25.61 15.03 28.02
CA LEU A 121 -26.12 14.57 29.30
C LEU A 121 -24.94 14.41 30.26
N THR A 122 -24.91 15.27 31.28
CA THR A 122 -23.86 15.22 32.29
C THR A 122 -24.03 14.01 33.21
N ARG A 123 -22.93 13.54 33.79
CA ARG A 123 -22.95 12.45 34.78
C ARG A 123 -23.82 12.78 35.99
N GLN A 124 -23.86 14.04 36.40
CA GLN A 124 -24.68 14.49 37.51
C GLN A 124 -26.17 14.39 37.18
N GLN A 125 -26.59 14.86 36.00
CA GLN A 125 -27.98 14.70 35.55
C GLN A 125 -28.38 13.21 35.49
N LEU A 126 -27.53 12.35 34.92
CA LEU A 126 -27.79 10.92 34.89
C LEU A 126 -27.92 10.33 36.30
N ARG A 127 -27.07 10.72 37.26
CA ARG A 127 -27.19 10.26 38.65
C ARG A 127 -28.45 10.77 39.34
N THR A 128 -28.90 11.97 39.02
CA THR A 128 -30.17 12.51 39.55
C THR A 128 -31.36 11.72 39.02
N VAL A 129 -31.41 11.44 37.72
CA VAL A 129 -32.55 10.75 37.09
C VAL A 129 -32.56 9.24 37.38
N LEU A 130 -31.39 8.62 37.41
CA LEU A 130 -31.23 7.17 37.57
C LEU A 130 -30.98 6.76 39.03
N GLY A 131 -30.85 7.75 39.92
CA GLY A 131 -30.66 7.58 41.36
C GLY A 131 -31.93 7.12 42.08
N ALA A 132 -31.94 7.20 43.41
CA ALA A 132 -33.11 6.80 44.19
C ALA A 132 -34.18 7.92 44.26
N PRO A 133 -35.47 7.63 44.02
CA PRO A 133 -36.03 6.33 43.60
C PRO A 133 -35.74 6.01 42.12
N SER A 134 -35.28 4.79 41.85
CA SER A 134 -34.92 4.38 40.49
C SER A 134 -36.18 4.26 39.61
N PRO A 135 -36.16 4.79 38.37
CA PRO A 135 -37.24 4.58 37.41
C PRO A 135 -37.40 3.11 37.00
N PHE A 136 -36.43 2.25 37.35
CA PHE A 136 -36.42 0.82 37.05
C PHE A 136 -36.67 -0.06 38.29
N GLY A 137 -37.23 0.51 39.37
CA GLY A 137 -37.56 -0.22 40.59
C GLY A 137 -36.30 -0.72 41.32
N THR A 138 -36.15 -2.03 41.43
CA THR A 138 -34.98 -2.65 42.08
C THR A 138 -33.75 -2.73 41.17
N LEU A 139 -33.91 -2.47 39.87
CA LEU A 139 -32.81 -2.48 38.91
C LEU A 139 -32.08 -1.13 38.90
N SER A 140 -30.75 -1.17 38.77
CA SER A 140 -29.89 0.02 38.71
C SER A 140 -29.27 0.18 37.33
N ALA A 141 -29.37 1.38 36.77
CA ALA A 141 -28.69 1.78 35.54
C ALA A 141 -27.71 2.95 35.78
N LEU A 142 -27.29 3.15 37.05
CA LEU A 142 -26.42 4.25 37.45
C LEU A 142 -25.01 4.17 36.82
N ASP A 143 -24.59 2.96 36.44
CA ASP A 143 -23.33 2.70 35.73
C ASP A 143 -23.23 3.39 34.36
N LEU A 144 -24.37 3.78 33.76
CA LEU A 144 -24.41 4.63 32.58
C LEU A 144 -23.71 5.98 32.83
N ALA A 145 -23.83 6.54 34.04
CA ALA A 145 -23.15 7.78 34.39
C ALA A 145 -21.63 7.62 34.49
N ASP A 146 -21.13 6.42 34.75
CA ASP A 146 -19.71 6.11 34.90
C ASP A 146 -19.08 5.57 33.61
N GLN A 147 -19.83 5.56 32.50
CA GLN A 147 -19.30 5.28 31.18
C GLN A 147 -18.15 6.25 30.82
N ILE A 148 -17.19 5.75 30.04
CA ILE A 148 -16.01 6.51 29.61
C ILE A 148 -16.38 7.74 28.78
N GLU A 149 -17.26 7.58 27.79
CA GLU A 149 -17.82 8.66 26.98
C GLU A 149 -19.09 9.23 27.60
N LEU A 150 -19.25 10.55 27.51
CA LEU A 150 -20.50 11.23 27.80
C LEU A 150 -21.51 11.01 26.69
N ILE A 151 -22.79 11.03 27.05
CA ILE A 151 -23.89 10.89 26.09
C ILE A 151 -24.15 12.25 25.45
N LYS A 152 -24.04 12.30 24.13
CA LYS A 152 -24.20 13.47 23.27
C LYS A 152 -25.48 13.31 22.47
N ILE A 153 -26.21 14.41 22.31
CA ILE A 153 -27.46 14.50 21.56
C ILE A 153 -27.19 15.37 20.35
N SER A 154 -27.56 14.91 19.16
CA SER A 154 -27.33 15.63 17.91
C SER A 154 -28.59 15.60 17.04
N PRO A 155 -29.02 16.73 16.48
CA PRO A 155 -30.19 16.79 15.61
C PRO A 155 -29.90 16.08 14.27
N VAL A 156 -30.93 15.40 13.74
CA VAL A 156 -30.91 14.78 12.41
C VAL A 156 -32.07 15.35 11.60
N PHE A 157 -31.74 15.97 10.47
CA PHE A 157 -32.73 16.53 9.55
C PHE A 157 -33.09 15.48 8.49
N LEU A 158 -34.19 14.76 8.74
CA LEU A 158 -34.74 13.80 7.80
C LEU A 158 -35.40 14.52 6.63
N ASN A 159 -35.31 13.93 5.44
CA ASN A 159 -36.01 14.47 4.27
C ASN A 159 -37.49 14.06 4.27
N THR A 160 -38.29 14.69 3.40
CA THR A 160 -39.74 14.45 3.33
C THR A 160 -40.08 13.00 2.95
N GLU A 161 -39.28 12.37 2.10
CA GLU A 161 -39.50 10.98 1.67
C GLU A 161 -39.27 9.98 2.81
N GLU A 162 -38.20 10.15 3.57
CA GLU A 162 -37.87 9.37 4.77
C GLU A 162 -38.96 9.48 5.83
N LEU A 163 -39.38 10.71 6.14
CA LEU A 163 -40.48 10.96 7.05
C LEU A 163 -41.77 10.30 6.56
N SER A 164 -42.12 10.46 5.29
CA SER A 164 -43.34 9.86 4.71
C SER A 164 -43.32 8.33 4.81
N LYS A 165 -42.20 7.69 4.47
CA LYS A 165 -42.06 6.22 4.54
C LYS A 165 -42.19 5.71 5.97
N MET A 166 -41.51 6.38 6.90
CA MET A 166 -41.50 6.00 8.31
C MET A 166 -42.90 6.12 8.93
N TRP A 167 -43.59 7.24 8.71
CA TRP A 167 -44.95 7.44 9.19
C TRP A 167 -45.97 6.47 8.58
N THR A 168 -45.81 6.16 7.29
CA THR A 168 -46.61 5.12 6.63
C THR A 168 -46.38 3.75 7.27
N ALA A 169 -45.12 3.37 7.52
CA ALA A 169 -44.77 2.09 8.13
C ALA A 169 -45.31 1.96 9.57
N MET A 170 -45.37 3.06 10.32
CA MET A 170 -45.92 3.10 11.68
C MET A 170 -47.46 3.05 11.70
N GLN A 171 -48.14 3.14 10.55
CA GLN A 171 -49.59 3.19 10.43
C GLN A 171 -50.23 4.29 11.31
N SER A 172 -49.49 5.37 11.56
CA SER A 172 -49.92 6.48 12.40
C SER A 172 -50.09 7.75 11.57
N ARG A 173 -50.86 8.70 12.09
CA ARG A 173 -51.12 9.97 11.39
C ARG A 173 -49.91 10.88 11.57
N TYR A 174 -49.40 11.41 10.47
CA TYR A 174 -48.28 12.34 10.48
C TYR A 174 -48.50 13.51 11.47
N ARG A 175 -47.43 13.86 12.20
CA ARG A 175 -47.39 14.98 13.16
C ARG A 175 -46.04 15.70 13.06
N PRO A 176 -45.95 16.99 13.46
CA PRO A 176 -44.69 17.71 13.56
C PRO A 176 -43.64 16.89 14.33
N THR A 177 -42.48 16.66 13.70
CA THR A 177 -41.46 15.73 14.21
C THR A 177 -40.06 16.21 13.90
N MET A 178 -39.14 15.99 14.84
CA MET A 178 -37.69 16.17 14.67
C MET A 178 -36.95 14.90 15.09
N ALA A 179 -35.92 14.50 14.34
CA ALA A 179 -35.10 13.34 14.68
C ALA A 179 -33.82 13.76 15.44
N TYR A 180 -33.36 12.87 16.32
CA TYR A 180 -32.13 13.05 17.08
C TYR A 180 -31.35 11.74 17.14
N THR A 181 -30.03 11.83 17.02
CA THR A 181 -29.12 10.74 17.34
C THR A 181 -28.49 10.99 18.70
N VAL A 182 -28.44 9.94 19.53
CA VAL A 182 -27.85 9.96 20.86
C VAL A 182 -26.68 9.00 20.89
N SER A 183 -25.48 9.55 21.09
CA SER A 183 -24.19 8.86 20.94
C SER A 183 -23.25 9.15 22.10
N VAL A 184 -22.50 8.22 22.68
CA VAL A 184 -22.44 6.78 22.42
C VAL A 184 -22.97 6.05 23.64
N VAL A 185 -23.65 4.92 23.43
CA VAL A 185 -24.07 4.02 24.50
C VAL A 185 -23.24 2.74 24.41
N LEU A 186 -22.50 2.43 25.48
CA LEU A 186 -21.56 1.31 25.55
C LEU A 186 -22.05 0.28 26.55
N ILE A 187 -22.62 -0.81 26.05
CA ILE A 187 -23.08 -1.94 26.86
C ILE A 187 -21.97 -2.98 26.91
N GLN A 188 -21.48 -3.31 28.09
CA GLN A 188 -20.42 -4.32 28.25
C GLN A 188 -20.78 -5.30 29.36
N ALA A 189 -20.52 -6.58 29.11
CA ALA A 189 -20.66 -7.60 30.13
C ALA A 189 -19.52 -7.48 31.16
N ASP A 190 -19.87 -7.59 32.43
CA ASP A 190 -18.91 -7.76 33.54
C ASP A 190 -18.74 -9.26 33.85
N ALA A 191 -18.30 -10.03 32.84
CA ALA A 191 -18.02 -11.45 33.00
C ALA A 191 -16.52 -11.66 33.21
N ALA A 192 -16.15 -12.67 34.01
CA ALA A 192 -14.76 -13.07 34.17
C ALA A 192 -14.12 -13.38 32.80
N VAL A 193 -12.92 -12.82 32.57
CA VAL A 193 -12.10 -13.09 31.38
C VAL A 193 -10.84 -13.84 31.79
N SER A 194 -10.37 -14.73 30.92
CA SER A 194 -9.11 -15.43 31.12
C SER A 194 -7.94 -14.52 30.74
N ALA A 195 -7.04 -14.25 31.69
CA ALA A 195 -5.82 -13.50 31.44
C ALA A 195 -4.75 -14.44 30.87
N PRO A 196 -4.21 -14.18 29.66
CA PRO A 196 -3.15 -15.01 29.11
C PRO A 196 -1.87 -14.88 29.94
N PRO A 197 -1.09 -15.97 30.12
CA PRO A 197 0.20 -15.89 30.80
C PRO A 197 1.22 -15.07 29.99
N PRO A 198 2.23 -14.47 30.64
CA PRO A 198 3.31 -13.78 29.94
C PRO A 198 4.03 -14.69 28.92
N VAL A 199 4.37 -14.14 27.76
CA VAL A 199 5.15 -14.86 26.74
C VAL A 199 6.61 -14.92 27.18
N LEU A 200 7.12 -16.11 27.49
CA LEU A 200 8.51 -16.30 27.94
C LEU A 200 9.52 -16.45 26.81
N LYS A 201 9.11 -16.96 25.64
CA LYS A 201 9.97 -17.18 24.48
C LYS A 201 9.22 -16.95 23.16
N ARG A 202 9.88 -16.31 22.20
CA ARG A 202 9.42 -16.25 20.79
C ARG A 202 10.09 -17.37 20.01
N GLY A 203 9.43 -18.51 19.80
CA GLY A 203 10.03 -19.66 19.12
C GLY A 203 11.07 -20.43 19.96
N LYS A 204 11.72 -21.45 19.36
CA LYS A 204 12.66 -22.34 20.09
C LYS A 204 13.89 -21.62 20.64
N GLN A 205 14.34 -20.58 19.95
CA GLN A 205 15.57 -19.83 20.27
C GLN A 205 15.29 -18.43 20.84
N ASP A 206 14.06 -18.14 21.26
CA ASP A 206 13.61 -16.78 21.65
C ASP A 206 13.79 -15.70 20.56
N SER A 207 13.88 -16.15 19.30
CA SER A 207 13.89 -15.35 18.09
C SER A 207 12.58 -15.54 17.32
N GLY A 208 11.92 -14.41 17.01
CA GLY A 208 10.74 -14.36 16.13
C GLY A 208 11.09 -13.82 14.75
N ALA A 209 10.10 -13.77 13.86
CA ALA A 209 10.23 -13.08 12.59
C ALA A 209 10.59 -11.61 12.84
N THR A 210 11.71 -11.15 12.27
CA THR A 210 12.08 -9.73 12.30
C THR A 210 11.35 -9.02 11.16
N MET A 211 10.54 -8.02 11.49
CA MET A 211 9.82 -7.23 10.51
C MET A 211 10.49 -5.86 10.41
N LEU A 212 11.03 -5.53 9.23
CA LEU A 212 11.53 -4.19 8.95
C LEU A 212 10.39 -3.36 8.38
N ALA A 213 10.01 -2.28 9.08
CA ALA A 213 9.00 -1.33 8.64
C ALA A 213 9.57 -0.33 7.60
N ALA A 214 10.38 -0.80 6.66
CA ALA A 214 11.03 0.01 5.64
C ALA A 214 10.55 -0.39 4.24
N SER A 215 10.51 0.57 3.32
CA SER A 215 10.26 0.29 1.91
C SER A 215 11.43 -0.50 1.33
N PHE A 216 11.14 -1.69 0.78
CA PHE A 216 12.16 -2.55 0.19
C PHE A 216 12.92 -1.81 -0.94
N PRO A 217 14.27 -1.89 -1.01
CA PRO A 217 15.01 -1.47 -2.19
C PRO A 217 14.49 -2.13 -3.46
N SER A 218 14.41 -1.33 -4.51
CA SER A 218 14.00 -1.79 -5.84
C SER A 218 14.86 -1.14 -6.91
N LEU A 219 15.22 -1.94 -7.91
CA LEU A 219 15.92 -1.49 -9.11
C LEU A 219 14.91 -1.10 -10.18
N SER A 220 15.12 0.05 -10.82
CA SER A 220 14.32 0.50 -11.96
C SER A 220 15.00 0.22 -13.29
N ARG A 221 16.33 0.41 -13.37
CA ARG A 221 17.11 0.16 -14.59
C ARG A 221 18.60 -0.02 -14.29
N ALA A 222 19.27 -0.73 -15.18
CA ALA A 222 20.72 -0.85 -15.28
C ALA A 222 21.15 -0.36 -16.66
N LEU A 223 22.03 0.64 -16.73
CA LEU A 223 22.54 1.19 -18.00
C LEU A 223 24.05 1.43 -17.91
N PRO A 224 24.79 1.40 -19.03
CA PRO A 224 26.18 1.86 -19.06
C PRO A 224 26.29 3.33 -18.62
N ALA A 225 27.15 3.62 -17.65
CA ALA A 225 27.32 4.94 -17.05
C ALA A 225 27.93 5.97 -18.03
N GLY A 226 28.61 5.50 -19.08
CA GLY A 226 29.21 6.37 -20.10
C GLY A 226 28.18 7.08 -20.99
N SER A 227 27.02 6.47 -21.25
CA SER A 227 25.93 7.07 -22.01
C SER A 227 24.66 6.22 -21.95
N ASP A 228 23.52 6.85 -21.66
CA ASP A 228 22.18 6.22 -21.70
C ASP A 228 21.77 5.75 -23.11
N LEU A 229 22.52 6.15 -24.16
CA LEU A 229 22.28 5.73 -25.55
C LEU A 229 22.90 4.37 -25.88
N MET A 230 23.76 3.82 -25.02
CA MET A 230 24.37 2.51 -25.25
C MET A 230 23.37 1.39 -24.89
N PRO A 231 23.00 0.50 -25.84
CA PRO A 231 21.97 -0.52 -25.61
C PRO A 231 22.47 -1.74 -24.82
N ALA A 232 23.78 -1.85 -24.61
CA ALA A 232 24.44 -2.98 -23.95
C ALA A 232 25.69 -2.49 -23.21
N MET A 233 26.11 -3.24 -22.19
CA MET A 233 27.39 -3.06 -21.52
C MET A 233 28.49 -3.85 -22.23
N ARG A 234 29.75 -3.48 -22.00
CA ARG A 234 30.94 -4.25 -22.38
C ARG A 234 31.79 -4.53 -21.14
N LEU A 235 32.75 -5.44 -21.26
CA LEU A 235 33.75 -5.62 -20.21
C LEU A 235 34.57 -4.33 -20.03
N GLY A 236 34.78 -3.90 -18.80
CA GLY A 236 35.43 -2.62 -18.47
C GLY A 236 34.48 -1.42 -18.37
N ASP A 237 33.20 -1.56 -18.74
CA ASP A 237 32.24 -0.46 -18.58
C ASP A 237 31.80 -0.33 -17.11
N ASP A 238 31.70 0.92 -16.65
CA ASP A 238 30.92 1.25 -15.46
C ASP A 238 29.43 1.22 -15.78
N LEU A 239 28.62 0.66 -14.89
CA LEU A 239 27.16 0.69 -14.97
C LEU A 239 26.59 1.63 -13.92
N LEU A 240 25.53 2.35 -14.31
CA LEU A 240 24.68 3.11 -13.42
C LEU A 240 23.40 2.31 -13.16
N LEU A 241 23.23 1.84 -11.93
CA LEU A 241 22.00 1.22 -11.46
C LEU A 241 21.16 2.30 -10.77
N THR A 242 19.91 2.47 -11.19
CA THR A 242 18.99 3.44 -10.58
C THR A 242 17.75 2.76 -10.02
N GLY A 243 17.16 3.35 -9.00
CA GLY A 243 16.08 2.73 -8.24
C GLY A 243 15.62 3.57 -7.06
N ALA A 244 15.08 2.89 -6.05
CA ALA A 244 14.65 3.49 -4.79
C ALA A 244 15.25 2.74 -3.60
N ASN A 245 15.57 3.48 -2.54
CA ASN A 245 16.11 2.98 -1.26
C ASN A 245 17.40 2.15 -1.42
N LEU A 246 18.23 2.50 -2.40
CA LEU A 246 19.46 1.75 -2.72
C LEU A 246 20.59 1.95 -1.71
N ASN A 247 20.46 2.89 -0.76
CA ASN A 247 21.44 3.20 0.27
C ASN A 247 21.17 2.43 1.58
N ALA A 248 20.79 1.15 1.51
CA ALA A 248 20.64 0.33 2.70
C ALA A 248 21.94 0.39 3.52
N GLN A 249 21.84 0.51 4.85
CA GLN A 249 23.00 0.50 5.77
C GLN A 249 23.71 -0.87 5.86
N ASP A 250 23.31 -1.78 4.98
CA ASP A 250 23.70 -3.18 4.94
C ASP A 250 24.76 -3.42 3.87
N LEU A 251 25.37 -4.60 3.90
CA LEU A 251 26.32 -5.00 2.86
C LEU A 251 25.55 -5.25 1.55
N ILE A 252 25.76 -4.38 0.57
CA ILE A 252 25.15 -4.48 -0.75
C ILE A 252 26.16 -5.09 -1.73
N SER A 253 25.71 -6.08 -2.49
CA SER A 253 26.43 -6.61 -3.63
C SER A 253 25.53 -6.67 -4.86
N VAL A 254 26.08 -6.39 -6.03
CA VAL A 254 25.35 -6.45 -7.30
C VAL A 254 25.52 -7.84 -7.88
N GLN A 255 24.41 -8.53 -8.12
CA GLN A 255 24.39 -9.87 -8.69
C GLN A 255 23.95 -9.79 -10.15
N PHE A 256 24.76 -10.38 -11.03
CA PHE A 256 24.51 -10.54 -12.47
C PHE A 256 24.25 -12.02 -12.75
N GLU A 257 23.13 -12.33 -13.39
CA GLU A 257 22.75 -13.71 -13.71
C GLU A 257 22.42 -13.83 -15.19
N ASN A 258 23.08 -14.77 -15.87
CA ASN A 258 22.82 -15.15 -17.25
C ASN A 258 22.35 -16.60 -17.29
N ASP A 259 21.03 -16.79 -17.38
CA ASP A 259 20.39 -18.10 -17.32
C ASP A 259 20.83 -19.02 -18.47
N LYS A 260 21.04 -18.48 -19.68
CA LYS A 260 21.48 -19.27 -20.83
C LYS A 260 22.89 -19.81 -20.67
N ALA A 261 23.76 -19.04 -20.04
CA ALA A 261 25.13 -19.43 -19.71
C ALA A 261 25.25 -20.19 -18.38
N GLN A 262 24.15 -20.30 -17.60
CA GLN A 262 24.14 -20.85 -16.23
C GLN A 262 25.21 -20.19 -15.35
N LEU A 263 25.28 -18.86 -15.42
CA LEU A 263 26.37 -18.08 -14.84
C LEU A 263 25.85 -17.00 -13.89
N VAL A 264 26.45 -16.93 -12.70
CA VAL A 264 26.20 -15.89 -11.70
C VAL A 264 27.50 -15.18 -11.36
N ARG A 265 27.49 -13.85 -11.34
CA ARG A 265 28.61 -13.01 -10.90
C ARG A 265 28.15 -12.02 -9.86
N GLN A 266 28.98 -11.83 -8.83
CA GLN A 266 28.71 -10.90 -7.75
C GLN A 266 29.83 -9.86 -7.71
N LEU A 267 29.46 -8.59 -7.82
CA LEU A 267 30.38 -7.46 -7.82
C LEU A 267 30.04 -6.50 -6.67
N ALA A 268 31.05 -5.81 -6.15
CA ALA A 268 30.85 -4.77 -5.15
C ALA A 268 30.43 -3.44 -5.84
N PRO A 269 29.49 -2.67 -5.26
CA PRO A 269 29.17 -1.35 -5.77
C PRO A 269 30.33 -0.37 -5.53
N LEU A 270 30.50 0.58 -6.45
CA LEU A 270 31.43 1.69 -6.31
C LEU A 270 30.84 2.76 -5.38
N ALA A 271 31.70 3.37 -4.55
CA ALA A 271 31.32 4.50 -3.72
C ALA A 271 31.24 5.81 -4.54
N PRO A 272 30.33 6.75 -4.22
CA PRO A 272 29.30 6.66 -3.18
C PRO A 272 28.04 5.89 -3.65
N VAL A 273 27.42 5.16 -2.73
CA VAL A 273 26.09 4.56 -2.92
C VAL A 273 25.03 5.58 -2.50
N LEU A 274 24.22 6.05 -3.46
CA LEU A 274 23.18 7.06 -3.22
C LEU A 274 21.80 6.38 -3.08
N PRO A 275 20.81 7.04 -2.44
CA PRO A 275 19.48 6.45 -2.24
C PRO A 275 18.75 6.04 -3.52
N ARG A 276 19.07 6.66 -4.66
CA ARG A 276 18.41 6.44 -5.95
C ARG A 276 19.33 5.93 -7.06
N ALA A 277 20.63 5.84 -6.79
CA ALA A 277 21.62 5.48 -7.78
C ALA A 277 22.85 4.87 -7.13
N LEU A 278 23.40 3.84 -7.74
CA LEU A 278 24.72 3.32 -7.41
C LEU A 278 25.45 2.93 -8.69
N LYS A 279 26.78 2.91 -8.64
CA LYS A 279 27.60 2.46 -9.75
C LYS A 279 28.22 1.11 -9.46
N VAL A 280 28.50 0.33 -10.51
CA VAL A 280 29.24 -0.93 -10.41
C VAL A 280 30.14 -1.06 -11.63
N HIS A 281 31.37 -1.52 -11.43
CA HIS A 281 32.35 -1.69 -12.49
C HIS A 281 32.36 -3.13 -12.99
N VAL A 282 32.14 -3.36 -14.29
CA VAL A 282 32.30 -4.69 -14.89
C VAL A 282 33.77 -4.87 -15.28
N PRO A 283 34.49 -5.89 -14.78
CA PRO A 283 35.94 -5.97 -14.96
C PRO A 283 36.34 -6.13 -16.43
N ALA A 284 37.35 -5.39 -16.86
CA ALA A 284 38.00 -5.58 -18.16
C ALA A 284 38.96 -6.79 -18.13
N PRO A 285 39.23 -7.45 -19.28
CA PRO A 285 40.23 -8.50 -19.36
C PRO A 285 41.63 -8.07 -18.91
N ALA A 286 41.98 -6.78 -19.05
CA ALA A 286 43.25 -6.23 -18.60
C ALA A 286 43.35 -6.11 -17.07
N GLU A 287 42.23 -6.01 -16.37
CA GLU A 287 42.16 -5.87 -14.91
C GLU A 287 41.99 -7.24 -14.23
N HIS A 288 41.24 -8.13 -14.88
CA HIS A 288 41.00 -9.49 -14.42
C HIS A 288 41.08 -10.44 -15.62
N ALA A 289 42.21 -11.12 -15.78
CA ALA A 289 42.48 -11.97 -16.94
C ALA A 289 41.40 -13.05 -17.15
N ASP A 290 40.79 -13.51 -16.05
CA ASP A 290 39.74 -14.53 -16.06
C ASP A 290 38.38 -13.98 -16.55
N ALA A 291 38.20 -12.65 -16.63
CA ALA A 291 36.97 -12.02 -17.14
C ALA A 291 36.59 -12.53 -18.55
N MET A 292 37.58 -12.95 -19.34
CA MET A 292 37.41 -13.55 -20.67
C MET A 292 36.56 -14.84 -20.67
N HIS A 293 36.66 -15.67 -19.63
CA HIS A 293 35.93 -16.94 -19.52
C HIS A 293 34.86 -16.92 -18.43
N GLU A 294 34.95 -15.95 -17.51
CA GLU A 294 33.99 -15.74 -16.44
C GLU A 294 32.73 -14.97 -16.87
N TRP A 295 32.78 -14.26 -17.99
CA TRP A 295 31.63 -13.58 -18.56
C TRP A 295 31.28 -14.20 -19.91
N ALA A 296 30.00 -14.12 -20.26
CA ALA A 296 29.48 -14.66 -21.51
C ALA A 296 28.60 -13.62 -22.18
N ILE A 297 28.78 -13.41 -23.48
CA ILE A 297 27.94 -12.51 -24.27
C ILE A 297 26.48 -12.97 -24.14
N GLY A 298 25.55 -12.06 -23.89
CA GLY A 298 24.17 -12.46 -23.61
C GLY A 298 23.38 -11.46 -22.78
N MET A 299 22.11 -11.81 -22.53
CA MET A 299 21.24 -11.08 -21.63
C MET A 299 21.53 -11.49 -20.19
N TYR A 300 21.77 -10.49 -19.34
CA TYR A 300 21.89 -10.63 -17.90
C TYR A 300 20.67 -10.03 -17.21
N THR A 301 20.33 -10.60 -16.07
CA THR A 301 19.48 -9.94 -15.08
C THR A 301 20.34 -9.46 -13.91
N VAL A 302 20.07 -8.24 -13.47
CA VAL A 302 20.80 -7.58 -12.39
C VAL A 302 19.88 -7.42 -11.19
N SER A 303 20.32 -7.86 -10.01
CA SER A 303 19.67 -7.62 -8.72
C SER A 303 20.69 -7.14 -7.69
N LEU A 304 20.21 -6.54 -6.60
CA LEU A 304 21.04 -6.31 -5.43
C LEU A 304 20.80 -7.43 -4.43
N ARG A 305 21.89 -8.05 -3.96
CA ARG A 305 21.88 -8.96 -2.82
C ARG A 305 22.30 -8.19 -1.58
N ILE A 306 21.40 -8.13 -0.61
CA ILE A 306 21.51 -7.34 0.61
C ILE A 306 21.70 -8.30 1.77
N ALA A 307 22.76 -8.09 2.54
CA ALA A 307 23.06 -8.88 3.72
C ALA A 307 23.22 -7.97 4.94
N SER A 308 22.30 -8.13 5.90
CA SER A 308 22.36 -7.46 7.21
C SER A 308 22.90 -8.45 8.26
N PRO A 309 23.62 -7.98 9.30
CA PRO A 309 24.03 -8.84 10.41
C PRO A 309 22.83 -9.56 11.04
N ASN A 310 22.98 -10.87 11.28
CA ASN A 310 21.96 -11.74 11.90
C ASN A 310 20.64 -11.87 11.11
N GLN A 311 20.63 -11.53 9.81
CA GLN A 311 19.48 -11.74 8.93
C GLN A 311 19.86 -12.59 7.71
N PRO A 312 18.94 -13.40 7.16
CA PRO A 312 19.18 -14.08 5.91
C PRO A 312 19.35 -13.05 4.79
N ALA A 313 20.33 -13.26 3.92
CA ALA A 313 20.51 -12.42 2.74
C ALA A 313 19.29 -12.53 1.82
N TRP A 314 18.88 -11.40 1.26
CA TRP A 314 17.74 -11.32 0.37
C TRP A 314 18.09 -10.49 -0.88
N ALA A 315 17.30 -10.62 -1.94
CA ALA A 315 17.56 -9.97 -3.23
C ALA A 315 16.42 -9.04 -3.64
N THR A 316 16.75 -7.96 -4.33
CA THR A 316 15.76 -7.06 -4.94
C THR A 316 15.11 -7.70 -6.16
N ASN A 317 14.14 -7.00 -6.75
CA ASN A 317 13.70 -7.31 -8.12
C ASN A 317 14.88 -7.26 -9.11
N LYS A 318 14.71 -7.96 -10.24
CA LYS A 318 15.69 -8.09 -11.31
C LYS A 318 15.40 -7.10 -12.44
N VAL A 319 16.43 -6.47 -13.00
CA VAL A 319 16.35 -5.63 -14.21
C VAL A 319 17.28 -6.17 -15.31
N PRO A 320 16.91 -6.12 -16.60
CA PRO A 320 17.72 -6.70 -17.66
C PRO A 320 18.85 -5.75 -18.11
N ILE A 321 19.97 -6.34 -18.56
CA ILE A 321 21.02 -5.65 -19.32
C ILE A 321 21.72 -6.64 -20.26
N ALA A 322 22.07 -6.21 -21.48
CA ALA A 322 22.82 -7.02 -22.43
C ALA A 322 24.34 -6.81 -22.25
N LEU A 323 25.14 -7.87 -22.30
CA LEU A 323 26.60 -7.80 -22.48
C LEU A 323 26.93 -7.99 -23.96
N ALA A 324 27.50 -6.97 -24.59
CA ALA A 324 27.92 -6.98 -25.99
C ALA A 324 29.36 -7.49 -26.16
N PRO A 325 29.67 -8.14 -27.29
CA PRO A 325 31.05 -8.51 -27.62
C PRO A 325 31.90 -7.27 -27.90
N GLN A 326 33.11 -7.25 -27.35
CA GLN A 326 34.19 -6.38 -27.79
C GLN A 326 35.00 -7.09 -28.86
N ILE A 327 35.22 -6.42 -29.98
CA ILE A 327 35.92 -7.01 -31.12
C ILE A 327 37.06 -6.13 -31.61
N ALA A 328 38.11 -6.76 -32.13
CA ALA A 328 39.11 -6.10 -32.95
C ALA A 328 39.18 -6.80 -34.32
N VAL A 329 39.23 -6.00 -35.39
CA VAL A 329 39.19 -6.48 -36.77
C VAL A 329 40.55 -6.29 -37.43
N SER A 330 40.99 -7.29 -38.19
CA SER A 330 42.22 -7.23 -38.99
C SER A 330 42.07 -7.99 -40.31
N PRO A 331 42.54 -7.46 -41.45
CA PRO A 331 43.11 -6.12 -41.62
C PRO A 331 42.03 -5.02 -41.66
N LEU A 332 42.38 -3.79 -41.29
CA LEU A 332 41.49 -2.61 -41.40
C LEU A 332 41.51 -1.98 -42.80
N ASN A 333 42.48 -2.32 -43.63
CA ASN A 333 42.58 -1.87 -45.02
C ASN A 333 42.71 -3.09 -45.93
N ALA A 334 41.90 -3.16 -46.98
CA ALA A 334 41.90 -4.27 -47.93
C ALA A 334 41.64 -3.76 -49.36
N ALA A 335 42.09 -4.51 -50.37
CA ALA A 335 41.75 -4.24 -51.76
C ALA A 335 40.33 -4.71 -52.07
N ALA A 336 39.66 -4.05 -53.02
CA ALA A 336 38.36 -4.51 -53.53
C ALA A 336 38.43 -5.96 -54.06
N GLY A 337 37.39 -6.75 -53.78
CA GLY A 337 37.32 -8.17 -54.12
C GLY A 337 36.98 -9.06 -52.93
N ASP A 338 37.48 -10.30 -52.95
CA ASP A 338 37.26 -11.28 -51.88
C ASP A 338 38.22 -11.01 -50.71
N ILE A 339 37.67 -10.54 -49.58
CA ILE A 339 38.46 -10.14 -48.40
C ILE A 339 38.34 -11.20 -47.31
N THR A 340 39.47 -11.60 -46.74
CA THR A 340 39.48 -12.40 -45.51
C THR A 340 39.68 -11.50 -44.31
N LEU A 341 38.72 -11.50 -43.38
CA LEU A 341 38.75 -10.72 -42.14
C LEU A 341 38.93 -11.66 -40.94
N THR A 342 39.89 -11.34 -40.10
CA THR A 342 40.10 -11.95 -38.79
C THR A 342 39.51 -11.03 -37.73
N VAL A 343 38.62 -11.56 -36.91
CA VAL A 343 37.94 -10.84 -35.82
C VAL A 343 38.22 -11.55 -34.51
N THR A 344 38.84 -10.84 -33.56
CA THR A 344 38.93 -11.33 -32.17
C THR A 344 37.69 -10.92 -31.40
N CYS A 345 37.27 -11.75 -30.44
CA CYS A 345 36.06 -11.53 -29.64
C CYS A 345 36.35 -11.74 -28.14
N ALA A 346 35.95 -10.76 -27.34
CA ALA A 346 35.97 -10.78 -25.87
C ALA A 346 34.60 -10.35 -25.31
N PRO A 347 34.01 -11.05 -24.33
CA PRO A 347 34.41 -12.35 -23.76
C PRO A 347 34.46 -13.49 -24.80
N ARG A 348 35.02 -14.64 -24.39
CA ARG A 348 35.16 -15.82 -25.25
C ARG A 348 33.78 -16.37 -25.63
N LEU A 349 33.66 -16.88 -26.86
CA LEU A 349 32.43 -17.52 -27.30
C LEU A 349 32.25 -18.88 -26.60
N GLN A 350 31.03 -19.14 -26.14
CA GLN A 350 30.65 -20.48 -25.69
C GLN A 350 30.30 -21.35 -26.90
N ALA A 351 30.49 -22.67 -26.80
CA ALA A 351 30.19 -23.62 -27.87
C ALA A 351 28.77 -23.47 -28.45
N ARG A 352 27.78 -23.13 -27.61
CA ARG A 352 26.39 -22.87 -28.04
C ARG A 352 26.22 -21.62 -28.92
N GLN A 353 27.13 -20.66 -28.81
CA GLN A 353 27.06 -19.34 -29.47
C GLN A 353 27.74 -19.35 -30.84
N GLU A 354 28.67 -20.27 -31.05
CA GLU A 354 29.45 -20.39 -32.29
C GLU A 354 28.54 -20.50 -33.52
N ALA A 355 27.51 -21.36 -33.47
CA ALA A 355 26.56 -21.54 -34.58
C ALA A 355 25.70 -20.31 -34.88
N GLN A 356 25.45 -19.45 -33.89
CA GLN A 356 24.61 -18.26 -34.01
C GLN A 356 25.40 -16.98 -34.31
N THR A 357 26.73 -17.07 -34.32
CA THR A 357 27.60 -15.92 -34.54
C THR A 357 27.59 -15.50 -36.00
N ARG A 358 27.44 -14.20 -36.27
CA ARG A 358 27.44 -13.61 -37.62
C ARG A 358 28.23 -12.31 -37.64
N LEU A 359 29.00 -12.10 -38.71
CA LEU A 359 29.60 -10.81 -39.02
C LEU A 359 28.59 -9.94 -39.76
N LEU A 360 28.41 -8.71 -39.31
CA LEU A 360 27.68 -7.67 -40.01
C LEU A 360 28.72 -6.77 -40.69
N PHE A 361 28.85 -6.90 -42.00
CA PHE A 361 29.75 -6.10 -42.83
C PHE A 361 28.91 -5.16 -43.70
N GLY A 362 28.80 -3.89 -43.30
CA GLY A 362 27.83 -2.96 -43.90
C GLY A 362 26.40 -3.49 -43.78
N THR A 363 25.77 -3.83 -44.91
CA THR A 363 24.42 -4.41 -45.00
C THR A 363 24.39 -5.93 -45.08
N ARG A 364 25.55 -6.59 -45.11
CA ARG A 364 25.66 -8.04 -45.32
C ARG A 364 25.85 -8.77 -44.00
N MET A 365 25.24 -9.94 -43.89
CA MET A 365 25.40 -10.86 -42.76
C MET A 365 26.15 -12.11 -43.24
N ILE A 366 27.29 -12.41 -42.61
CA ILE A 366 28.24 -13.43 -43.08
C ILE A 366 28.51 -14.41 -41.94
N ALA A 367 28.46 -15.71 -42.23
CA ALA A 367 28.81 -16.76 -41.28
C ALA A 367 30.34 -16.93 -41.18
N PRO A 368 30.87 -17.30 -40.00
CA PRO A 368 32.30 -17.53 -39.84
C PRO A 368 32.74 -18.74 -40.69
N ALA A 369 33.86 -18.59 -41.39
CA ALA A 369 34.52 -19.68 -42.10
C ALA A 369 35.24 -20.62 -41.13
N SER A 370 35.80 -20.06 -40.05
CA SER A 370 36.38 -20.82 -38.95
C SER A 370 36.25 -20.06 -37.63
N ILE A 371 36.18 -20.82 -36.53
CA ILE A 371 36.19 -20.30 -35.16
C ILE A 371 37.29 -21.07 -34.42
N ALA A 372 38.19 -20.34 -33.79
CA ALA A 372 39.26 -20.88 -32.98
C ALA A 372 39.21 -20.25 -31.59
N THR A 373 38.83 -21.04 -30.59
CA THR A 373 38.87 -20.66 -29.18
C THR A 373 40.06 -21.37 -28.54
N PRO A 374 41.17 -20.66 -28.21
CA PRO A 374 42.37 -21.29 -27.65
C PRO A 374 42.08 -22.02 -26.34
N ALA A 375 42.88 -23.05 -25.99
CA ALA A 375 42.74 -23.76 -24.71
C ALA A 375 43.07 -22.87 -23.50
N ASP A 376 43.97 -21.91 -23.68
CA ASP A 376 44.26 -20.86 -22.70
C ASP A 376 43.02 -19.98 -22.49
N GLN A 377 42.56 -19.90 -21.23
CA GLN A 377 41.31 -19.24 -20.87
C GLN A 377 41.39 -17.72 -20.86
N THR A 378 42.60 -17.18 -20.92
CA THR A 378 42.87 -15.73 -20.94
C THR A 378 42.88 -15.16 -22.37
N GLN A 379 42.87 -16.02 -23.39
CA GLN A 379 42.95 -15.62 -24.80
C GLN A 379 41.56 -15.47 -25.44
N PRO A 380 41.36 -14.47 -26.33
CA PRO A 380 40.08 -14.25 -27.00
C PRO A 380 39.76 -15.35 -28.02
N THR A 381 38.48 -15.48 -28.36
CA THR A 381 38.07 -16.31 -29.51
C THR A 381 38.42 -15.58 -30.81
N THR A 382 39.07 -16.27 -31.73
CA THR A 382 39.39 -15.74 -33.06
C THR A 382 38.45 -16.32 -34.11
N LEU A 383 37.82 -15.47 -34.91
CA LEU A 383 36.92 -15.84 -35.99
C LEU A 383 37.48 -15.37 -37.33
N THR A 384 37.44 -16.25 -38.34
CA THR A 384 37.81 -15.88 -39.72
C THR A 384 36.57 -15.81 -40.58
N PHE A 385 36.42 -14.73 -41.35
CA PHE A 385 35.31 -14.51 -42.28
C PHE A 385 35.83 -14.28 -43.69
N SER A 386 35.15 -14.85 -44.68
CA SER A 386 35.38 -14.53 -46.09
C SER A 386 34.23 -13.64 -46.60
N VAL A 387 34.58 -12.44 -47.03
CA VAL A 387 33.65 -11.42 -47.56
C VAL A 387 33.80 -11.41 -49.09
N PRO A 388 32.91 -12.08 -49.84
CA PRO A 388 33.07 -12.16 -51.29
C PRO A 388 32.67 -10.86 -51.98
N GLY A 389 33.47 -10.37 -52.92
CA GLY A 389 33.16 -9.20 -53.76
C GLY A 389 32.85 -7.91 -53.01
N ALA A 390 33.67 -7.54 -52.03
CA ALA A 390 33.58 -6.23 -51.38
C ALA A 390 33.98 -5.11 -52.36
N ALA A 391 33.10 -4.14 -52.56
CA ALA A 391 33.36 -2.95 -53.38
C ALA A 391 34.20 -1.93 -52.59
N ALA A 392 34.81 -0.97 -53.29
CA ALA A 392 35.54 0.11 -52.64
C ALA A 392 34.60 0.98 -51.79
N GLY A 393 34.99 1.28 -50.55
CA GLY A 393 34.20 2.03 -49.58
C GLY A 393 34.62 1.79 -48.13
N GLU A 394 34.04 2.57 -47.21
CA GLU A 394 34.19 2.35 -45.76
C GLU A 394 33.03 1.51 -45.22
N TYR A 395 33.36 0.44 -44.50
CA TYR A 395 32.38 -0.47 -43.92
C TYR A 395 32.56 -0.56 -42.41
N LEU A 396 31.47 -0.30 -41.69
CA LEU A 396 31.39 -0.65 -40.27
C LEU A 396 31.19 -2.15 -40.11
N VAL A 397 32.01 -2.73 -39.25
CA VAL A 397 32.04 -4.16 -38.94
C VAL A 397 31.51 -4.37 -37.55
N ARG A 398 30.50 -5.23 -37.41
CA ARG A 398 29.97 -5.63 -36.10
C ARG A 398 29.88 -7.14 -36.02
N LEU A 399 30.05 -7.68 -34.82
CA LEU A 399 29.83 -9.10 -34.54
C LEU A 399 28.51 -9.27 -33.81
N ARG A 400 27.60 -10.07 -34.36
CA ARG A 400 26.35 -10.46 -33.71
C ARG A 400 26.52 -11.84 -33.09
N VAL A 401 26.28 -11.94 -31.79
CA VAL A 401 26.34 -13.19 -31.01
C VAL A 401 25.07 -13.30 -30.18
N ASP A 402 24.33 -14.41 -30.31
CA ASP A 402 23.03 -14.61 -29.63
C ASP A 402 22.02 -13.44 -29.81
N GLY A 403 22.09 -12.72 -30.92
CA GLY A 403 21.24 -11.55 -31.20
C GLY A 403 21.73 -10.22 -30.62
N ILE A 404 22.88 -10.19 -29.94
CA ILE A 404 23.51 -8.98 -29.41
C ILE A 404 24.65 -8.56 -30.33
N ASP A 405 24.63 -7.30 -30.75
CA ASP A 405 25.66 -6.71 -31.62
C ASP A 405 26.82 -6.14 -30.80
N SER A 406 28.04 -6.27 -31.31
CA SER A 406 29.15 -5.44 -30.86
C SER A 406 28.81 -3.97 -31.08
N LEU A 407 29.27 -3.12 -30.17
CA LEU A 407 29.06 -1.69 -30.23
C LEU A 407 30.21 -1.06 -31.04
N PRO A 408 29.97 -0.50 -32.25
CA PRO A 408 31.01 0.12 -33.07
C PRO A 408 31.28 1.56 -32.64
N VAL A 409 31.08 1.86 -31.36
CA VAL A 409 31.16 3.23 -30.82
C VAL A 409 32.11 3.30 -29.64
N VAL A 410 32.88 4.37 -29.62
CA VAL A 410 33.77 4.76 -28.52
C VAL A 410 33.38 6.13 -28.02
N LEU A 411 33.65 6.38 -26.74
CA LEU A 411 33.51 7.71 -26.15
C LEU A 411 34.84 8.44 -26.32
N SER A 412 34.83 9.55 -27.06
CA SER A 412 36.03 10.36 -27.34
C SER A 412 35.79 11.85 -27.03
N GLY A 413 36.86 12.58 -26.73
CA GLY A 413 36.84 14.04 -26.50
C GLY A 413 36.42 14.49 -25.09
N THR A 414 36.36 15.81 -24.90
CA THR A 414 35.91 16.47 -23.66
C THR A 414 35.00 17.66 -24.00
N PRO A 415 33.68 17.61 -23.75
CA PRO A 415 32.93 16.50 -23.15
C PRO A 415 32.88 15.27 -24.06
N ALA A 416 32.73 14.09 -23.45
CA ALA A 416 32.70 12.81 -24.16
C ALA A 416 31.55 12.78 -25.18
N LYS A 417 31.88 12.53 -26.45
CA LYS A 417 30.93 12.32 -27.55
C LYS A 417 31.08 10.90 -28.07
N LEU A 418 29.99 10.35 -28.60
CA LEU A 418 30.02 9.07 -29.28
C LEU A 418 30.62 9.27 -30.67
N ASP A 419 31.65 8.49 -30.98
CA ASP A 419 32.28 8.41 -32.29
C ASP A 419 32.41 6.94 -32.72
N PHE A 420 32.59 6.67 -34.01
CA PHE A 420 32.77 5.32 -34.50
C PHE A 420 34.15 4.78 -34.12
N ASP A 421 34.18 3.53 -33.68
CA ASP A 421 35.43 2.84 -33.36
C ASP A 421 36.22 2.56 -34.64
N THR A 422 37.39 3.19 -34.75
CA THR A 422 38.32 2.97 -35.87
C THR A 422 38.77 1.51 -35.99
N GLN A 423 38.77 0.72 -34.91
CA GLN A 423 39.11 -0.71 -34.93
C GLN A 423 37.97 -1.59 -35.47
N GLN A 424 36.79 -1.00 -35.72
CA GLN A 424 35.63 -1.66 -36.32
C GLN A 424 35.24 -1.04 -37.66
N LYS A 425 36.14 -0.26 -38.27
CA LYS A 425 35.95 0.35 -39.59
C LYS A 425 36.96 -0.22 -40.58
N VAL A 426 36.49 -0.94 -41.59
CA VAL A 426 37.32 -1.50 -42.66
C VAL A 426 37.19 -0.62 -43.90
N THR A 427 38.33 -0.18 -44.43
CA THR A 427 38.40 0.59 -45.68
C THR A 427 38.80 -0.35 -46.81
N VAL A 428 37.94 -0.44 -47.82
CA VAL A 428 38.18 -1.21 -49.04
C VAL A 428 38.56 -0.23 -50.15
N ALA A 429 39.74 -0.39 -50.73
CA ALA A 429 40.30 0.50 -51.76
C ALA A 429 40.26 -0.14 -53.16
#